data_AF-A0A820PIC9-F1
#
_entry.id   AF-A0A820PIC9-F1
#
_cell.length_a   1.000
_cell.length_b   1.000
_cell.length_c   1.000
_cell.angle_alpha   90.00
_cell.angle_beta   90.00
_cell.angle_gamma   90.00
#
_symmetry.space_group_name_H-M   'P 1'
#
loop_
_entity.id
_entity.type
_entity.pdbx_description
1 polymer ?
#
loop_
_entity_poly.entity_id
_entity_poly.type
_entity_poly.pdbx_seq_one_letter_code
_entity_poly.pdbx_strand_id
1 'polypeptide(L)'
;MGVFFVNSQQDADMLKRANRKIEIQNSGTLSIMVSQASCPAPLLDTDLRRHFKDYIVNRRFDPQTFQLQLSNLSDDEELSALGIYPQLN
;
A
#
# COMPACT_ATOMS: atom_id res chain seq x y z
N MET A 1 -1.63 -17.03 14.72
CA MET A 1 -2.00 -15.62 14.97
C MET A 1 -2.10 -14.91 13.64
N GLY A 2 -3.28 -14.43 13.26
CA GLY A 2 -3.46 -13.59 12.06
C GLY A 2 -3.36 -12.11 12.44
N VAL A 3 -2.67 -11.32 11.62
CA VAL A 3 -2.56 -9.86 11.79
C VAL A 3 -3.12 -9.21 10.54
N PHE A 4 -3.93 -8.18 10.70
CA PHE A 4 -4.44 -7.36 9.62
C PHE A 4 -4.42 -5.89 10.03
N PHE A 5 -4.34 -5.01 9.03
CA PHE A 5 -4.30 -3.56 9.25
C PHE A 5 -5.69 -2.97 9.02
N VAL A 6 -5.98 -1.88 9.74
CA VAL A 6 -7.18 -1.06 9.54
C VAL A 6 -6.76 0.34 9.13
N ASN A 7 -7.53 0.94 8.22
CA ASN A 7 -7.14 2.20 7.57
C ASN A 7 -7.53 3.44 8.37
N SER A 8 -8.26 3.30 9.48
CA SER A 8 -8.72 4.43 10.28
C SER A 8 -8.75 4.13 11.78
N GLN A 9 -8.63 5.19 12.58
CA GLN A 9 -8.81 5.13 14.03
C GLN A 9 -10.25 4.72 14.41
N GLN A 10 -11.23 5.11 13.58
CA GLN A 10 -12.63 4.75 13.79
C GLN A 10 -12.85 3.23 13.69
N ASP A 11 -12.26 2.58 12.68
CA ASP A 11 -12.33 1.12 12.50
C ASP A 11 -11.64 0.39 13.64
N ALA A 12 -10.47 0.91 14.06
CA ALA A 12 -9.73 0.40 15.21
C ALA A 12 -10.58 0.43 16.50
N ASP A 13 -11.31 1.52 16.73
CA ASP A 13 -12.17 1.66 17.91
C ASP A 13 -13.44 0.80 17.83
N MET A 14 -13.98 0.58 16.63
CA MET A 14 -15.06 -0.40 16.41
C MET A 14 -14.60 -1.82 16.77
N LEU A 15 -13.41 -2.23 16.35
CA LEU A 15 -12.85 -3.55 16.69
C LEU A 15 -12.58 -3.71 18.18
N LYS A 16 -12.08 -2.68 18.86
CA LYS A 16 -11.91 -2.70 20.33
C LYS A 16 -13.25 -2.92 21.05
N ARG A 17 -14.33 -2.30 20.58
CA ARG A 17 -15.68 -2.51 21.13
C ARG A 17 -16.23 -3.90 20.82
N ALA A 18 -15.92 -4.45 19.66
CA ALA A 18 -16.34 -5.79 19.23
C ALA A 18 -15.59 -6.91 19.97
N ASN A 19 -14.39 -6.63 20.49
CA ASN A 19 -13.52 -7.60 21.15
C ASN A 19 -14.23 -8.46 22.22
N ARG A 20 -15.16 -7.87 22.99
CA ARG A 20 -15.90 -8.60 24.04
C ARG A 20 -17.12 -9.38 23.54
N LYS A 21 -17.42 -9.37 22.24
CA LYS A 21 -18.65 -9.93 21.64
C LYS A 21 -18.41 -11.09 20.69
N ILE A 22 -17.16 -11.50 20.48
CA ILE A 22 -16.82 -12.55 19.51
C ILE A 22 -16.66 -13.88 20.25
N GLU A 23 -17.74 -14.65 20.24
CA GLU A 23 -17.74 -16.04 20.68
C GLU A 23 -17.53 -16.96 19.47
N ILE A 24 -16.47 -17.77 19.51
CA ILE A 24 -16.25 -18.81 18.52
C ILE A 24 -16.93 -20.06 19.04
N GLN A 25 -17.98 -20.51 18.34
CA GLN A 25 -18.65 -21.77 18.65
C GLN A 25 -17.59 -22.89 18.76
N ASN A 26 -17.56 -23.56 19.91
CA ASN A 26 -16.63 -24.65 20.26
C ASN A 26 -15.14 -24.27 20.44
N SER A 27 -14.78 -22.98 20.57
CA SER A 27 -13.38 -22.57 20.80
C SER A 27 -13.17 -21.45 21.81
N GLY A 28 -14.24 -20.93 22.42
CA GLY A 28 -14.16 -19.91 23.47
C GLY A 28 -14.18 -18.48 22.92
N THR A 29 -13.66 -17.53 23.70
CA THR A 29 -13.69 -16.11 23.39
C THR A 29 -12.46 -15.70 22.57
N LEU A 30 -12.67 -15.01 21.44
CA LEU A 30 -11.58 -14.42 20.67
C LEU A 30 -11.20 -13.07 21.27
N SER A 31 -9.93 -12.87 21.60
CA SER A 31 -9.40 -11.56 22.00
C SER A 31 -8.67 -10.88 20.84
N ILE A 32 -9.12 -9.68 20.46
CA ILE A 32 -8.53 -8.78 19.47
C ILE A 32 -7.69 -7.73 20.21
N MET A 33 -6.38 -7.71 19.96
CA MET A 33 -5.50 -6.64 20.39
C MET A 33 -5.32 -5.62 19.27
N VAL A 34 -5.51 -4.34 19.59
CA VAL A 34 -5.36 -3.24 18.63
C VAL A 34 -4.19 -2.38 19.08
N SER A 35 -3.17 -2.26 18.23
CA SER A 35 -2.00 -1.42 18.44
C SER A 35 -1.90 -0.38 17.33
N GLN A 36 -1.33 0.78 17.64
CA GLN A 36 -0.87 1.69 16.60
C GLN A 36 0.40 1.12 16.00
N ALA A 37 0.42 0.99 14.69
CA ALA A 37 1.59 0.65 13.91
C ALA A 37 1.80 1.75 12.87
N SER A 38 3.06 2.05 12.56
CA SER A 38 3.38 2.81 11.34
C SER A 38 2.77 2.07 10.15
N CYS A 39 2.08 2.79 9.29
CA CYS A 39 1.44 2.23 8.09
C CYS A 39 2.44 1.32 7.36
N PRO A 40 2.10 0.06 7.04
CA PRO A 40 2.95 -0.75 6.19
C PRO A 40 3.21 0.03 4.90
N ALA A 41 4.46 -0.03 4.39
CA ALA A 41 4.93 0.81 3.29
C ALA A 41 3.82 0.99 2.24
N PRO A 42 3.50 2.24 1.85
CA PRO A 42 2.36 2.52 0.99
C PRO A 42 2.44 1.62 -0.24
N LEU A 43 1.50 0.69 -0.35
CA LEU A 43 1.30 -0.04 -1.58
C LEU A 43 0.93 1.02 -2.61
N LEU A 44 1.75 1.19 -3.64
CA LEU A 44 1.41 2.04 -4.79
C LEU A 44 -0.05 1.75 -5.15
N ASP A 45 -0.89 2.79 -5.12
CA ASP A 45 -2.31 2.69 -5.46
C ASP A 45 -2.46 1.98 -6.82
N THR A 46 -3.53 1.22 -7.01
CA THR A 46 -3.73 0.44 -8.24
C THR A 46 -3.69 1.34 -9.48
N ASP A 47 -4.23 2.55 -9.35
CA ASP A 47 -4.20 3.56 -10.41
C ASP A 47 -2.79 4.11 -10.62
N LEU A 48 -2.02 4.30 -9.55
CA LEU A 48 -0.64 4.76 -9.60
C LEU A 48 0.29 3.70 -10.23
N ARG A 49 0.07 2.42 -9.94
CA ARG A 49 0.75 1.29 -10.60
C ARG A 49 0.45 1.23 -12.08
N ARG A 50 -0.81 1.48 -12.47
CA ARG A 50 -1.22 1.50 -13.87
C ARG A 50 -0.52 2.64 -14.60
N HIS A 51 -0.55 3.85 -14.06
CA HIS A 51 0.13 5.02 -14.64
C HIS A 51 1.64 4.80 -14.73
N PHE A 52 2.27 4.24 -13.70
CA PHE A 52 3.70 3.91 -13.74
C PHE A 52 4.01 2.89 -14.84
N LYS A 53 3.21 1.84 -14.97
CA LYS A 53 3.37 0.83 -16.03
C LYS A 53 3.23 1.47 -17.41
N ASP A 54 2.20 2.27 -17.63
CA ASP A 54 1.95 2.92 -18.91
C ASP A 54 3.08 3.90 -19.25
N TYR A 55 3.59 4.64 -18.27
CA TYR A 55 4.75 5.52 -18.45
C TYR A 55 5.99 4.73 -18.90
N ILE A 56 6.36 3.68 -18.17
CA ILE A 56 7.53 2.87 -18.47
C ILE A 56 7.43 2.23 -19.87
N VAL A 57 6.27 1.66 -20.21
CA VAL A 57 6.06 0.99 -21.50
C VAL A 57 6.03 1.98 -22.67
N ASN A 58 5.49 3.18 -22.49
CA ASN A 58 5.36 4.13 -23.61
C ASN A 58 6.57 5.08 -23.76
N ARG A 59 7.30 5.35 -22.67
CA ARG A 59 8.35 6.39 -22.65
C ARG A 59 9.76 5.84 -22.47
N ARG A 60 9.90 4.67 -21.83
CA ARG A 60 11.21 4.12 -21.42
C ARG A 60 11.52 2.76 -22.04
N PHE A 61 10.57 2.16 -22.76
CA PHE A 61 10.80 0.96 -23.54
C PHE A 61 11.26 1.33 -24.95
N ASP A 62 12.41 0.78 -25.34
CA ASP A 62 12.91 0.85 -26.70
C ASP A 62 12.47 -0.41 -27.46
N PRO A 63 11.54 -0.29 -28.43
CA PRO A 63 11.04 -1.44 -29.19
C PRO A 63 12.06 -2.01 -30.18
N GLN A 64 13.12 -1.29 -30.53
CA GLN A 64 14.14 -1.78 -31.46
C GLN A 64 15.15 -2.68 -30.76
N THR A 65 15.53 -2.31 -29.53
CA THR A 65 16.48 -3.09 -28.73
C THR A 65 15.80 -4.02 -27.72
N PHE A 66 14.47 -3.91 -27.57
CA PHE A 66 13.69 -4.57 -26.51
C PHE A 66 14.24 -4.28 -25.11
N GLN A 67 14.84 -3.10 -24.92
CA GLN A 67 15.41 -2.69 -23.64
C GLN A 67 14.52 -1.67 -22.93
N LEU A 68 14.62 -1.66 -21.61
CA LEU A 68 13.77 -0.86 -20.74
C LEU A 68 14.68 0.01 -19.86
N GLN A 69 14.63 1.32 -20.09
CA GLN A 69 15.54 2.29 -19.49
C GLN A 69 15.00 2.78 -18.15
N LEU A 70 15.52 2.19 -17.06
CA LEU A 70 15.12 2.50 -15.68
C LEU A 70 16.12 3.41 -14.94
N SER A 71 17.02 4.07 -15.67
CA SER A 71 17.99 5.01 -15.09
C SER A 71 17.32 6.33 -14.70
N ASN A 72 17.72 6.87 -13.55
CA ASN A 72 17.32 8.20 -13.03
C ASN A 72 15.80 8.40 -12.91
N LEU A 73 15.04 7.34 -12.63
CA LEU A 73 13.59 7.46 -12.46
C LEU A 73 13.21 8.36 -11.27
N SER A 74 14.05 8.46 -10.24
CA SER A 74 13.86 9.36 -9.10
C SER A 74 13.95 10.84 -9.48
N ASP A 75 14.70 11.16 -10.54
CA ASP A 75 14.90 12.51 -11.06
C ASP A 75 13.97 12.82 -12.24
N ASP A 76 13.05 11.90 -12.55
CA ASP A 76 12.12 12.00 -13.66
C ASP A 76 10.95 12.91 -13.27
N GLU A 77 10.92 14.11 -13.85
CA GLU A 77 9.92 15.13 -13.54
C GLU A 77 8.47 14.64 -13.72
N GLU A 78 8.20 13.75 -14.70
CA GLU A 78 6.85 13.19 -14.91
C GLU A 78 6.48 12.22 -13.77
N LEU A 79 7.41 11.36 -13.34
CA LEU A 79 7.18 10.46 -12.20
C LEU A 79 7.10 11.18 -10.86
N SER A 80 7.87 12.24 -10.68
CA SER A 80 7.80 13.12 -9.51
C SER A 80 6.46 13.88 -9.46
N ALA A 81 5.96 14.37 -10.60
CA ALA A 81 4.65 15.02 -10.70
C ALA A 81 3.49 14.07 -10.39
N LEU A 82 3.65 12.78 -10.68
CA LEU A 82 2.69 11.73 -10.33
C LEU A 82 2.73 11.35 -8.83
N GLY A 83 3.66 11.89 -8.04
CA GLY A 83 3.79 11.58 -6.62
C GLY A 83 4.24 10.14 -6.34
N ILE A 84 4.83 9.47 -7.34
CA ILE A 84 5.31 8.07 -7.23
C ILE A 84 6.53 7.98 -6.31
N TYR A 85 7.35 9.02 -6.30
CA TYR A 85 8.38 9.22 -5.29
C TYR A 85 7.79 10.11 -4.20
N PRO A 86 7.61 9.62 -2.97
CA PRO A 86 7.37 10.53 -1.87
C PRO A 86 8.55 11.50 -1.83
N GLN A 87 8.27 12.80 -1.92
CA GLN A 87 9.30 13.80 -1.76
C GLN A 87 9.95 13.56 -0.40
N LEU A 88 11.21 13.15 -0.41
CA LEU A 88 12.05 13.11 0.78
C LEU A 88 12.28 14.56 1.21
N ASN A 89 11.38 15.09 2.02
CA ASN A 89 11.57 16.32 2.79
C ASN A 89 11.54 15.97 4.27
#